data_AF-A5ZMB7-F1
#
_entry.id   AF-A5ZMB7-F1
#
_cell.length_a   1.000
_cell.length_b   1.000
_cell.length_c   1.000
_cell.angle_alpha   90.00
_cell.angle_beta   90.00
_cell.angle_gamma   90.00
#
_symmetry.space_group_name_H-M   'P 1'
#
loop_
_entity.id
_entity.type
_entity.pdbx_description
1 polymer ?
#
loop_
_entity_poly.entity_id
_entity_poly.type
_entity_poly.pdbx_seq_one_letter_code
_entity_poly.pdbx_strand_id
1 'polypeptide(L)'
;MTYGFSYAPYNDLQAFKDACTENTIAIMVEPVQGEGGVHPATMEFMQGLRKFCDENDMLLLIDEVQTGWCRAGAVMSYMNYGIKQDIVALYYKAL
;
A
#
# COMPACT_ATOMS: atom_id res chain seq x y z
N MET A 1 -9.50 -14.34 7.50
CA MET A 1 -8.75 -14.11 6.24
C MET A 1 -9.71 -14.32 5.10
N THR A 2 -9.68 -13.43 4.11
CA THR A 2 -10.61 -13.45 2.97
C THR A 2 -10.07 -14.36 1.88
N TYR A 3 -10.94 -15.19 1.26
CA TYR A 3 -10.55 -16.02 0.12
C TYR A 3 -10.06 -15.15 -1.04
N GLY A 4 -8.98 -15.57 -1.70
CA GLY A 4 -8.33 -14.79 -2.77
C GLY A 4 -7.30 -13.76 -2.29
N PHE A 5 -7.07 -13.65 -0.97
CA PHE A 5 -6.05 -12.77 -0.40
C PHE A 5 -5.02 -13.56 0.42
N SER A 6 -3.75 -13.32 0.13
CA SER A 6 -2.63 -13.63 1.02
C SER A 6 -2.31 -12.41 1.89
N TYR A 7 -1.77 -12.64 3.09
CA TYR A 7 -1.45 -11.59 4.05
C TYR A 7 0.00 -11.76 4.51
N ALA A 8 0.68 -10.64 4.73
CA ALA A 8 2.06 -10.60 5.16
C ALA A 8 2.23 -9.56 6.29
N PRO A 9 3.22 -9.75 7.19
CA PRO A 9 3.56 -8.75 8.19
C PRO A 9 3.89 -7.39 7.56
N TYR A 10 3.29 -6.33 8.10
CA TYR A 10 3.51 -4.97 7.62
C TYR A 10 4.97 -4.54 7.83
N ASN A 11 5.50 -3.70 6.93
CA ASN A 11 6.92 -3.32 6.86
C ASN A 11 7.92 -4.46 6.62
N ASP A 12 7.45 -5.70 6.35
CA ASP A 12 8.30 -6.81 5.91
C ASP A 12 8.19 -7.00 4.39
N LEU A 13 9.10 -6.35 3.65
CA LEU A 13 9.11 -6.44 2.20
C LEU A 13 9.32 -7.88 1.70
N GLN A 14 10.11 -8.69 2.39
CA GLN A 14 10.39 -10.05 1.95
C GLN A 14 9.15 -10.92 2.13
N ALA A 15 8.44 -10.78 3.25
CA ALA A 15 7.20 -11.52 3.47
C ALA A 15 6.12 -11.18 2.44
N PHE A 16 6.05 -9.92 1.97
CA PHE A 16 5.14 -9.56 0.86
C PHE A 16 5.53 -10.26 -0.44
N LYS A 17 6.83 -10.32 -0.77
CA LYS A 17 7.32 -11.01 -1.96
C LYS A 17 7.05 -12.52 -1.89
N ASP A 18 7.32 -13.13 -0.74
CA ASP A 18 7.14 -14.57 -0.52
C ASP A 18 5.66 -14.99 -0.55
N ALA A 19 4.76 -14.08 -0.21
CA ALA A 19 3.31 -14.31 -0.28
C ALA A 19 2.74 -14.25 -1.71
N CYS A 20 3.50 -13.67 -2.66
CA CYS A 20 3.10 -13.57 -4.05
C CYS A 20 3.39 -14.89 -4.81
N THR A 21 2.47 -15.26 -5.68
CA THR A 21 2.54 -16.42 -6.57
C THR A 21 2.32 -15.98 -8.01
N GLU A 22 2.44 -16.89 -8.98
CA GLU A 22 2.15 -16.64 -10.39
C GLU A 22 0.72 -16.18 -10.67
N ASN A 23 -0.20 -16.38 -9.72
CA ASN A 23 -1.60 -15.95 -9.82
C ASN A 23 -1.87 -14.60 -9.13
N THR A 24 -0.84 -13.95 -8.57
CA THR A 24 -1.00 -12.69 -7.85
C THR A 24 -1.04 -11.52 -8.83
N ILE A 25 -2.10 -10.72 -8.75
CA ILE A 25 -2.32 -9.60 -9.68
C ILE A 25 -1.99 -8.23 -9.05
N ALA A 26 -1.93 -8.15 -7.73
CA ALA A 26 -1.84 -6.88 -7.02
C ALA A 26 -1.31 -7.04 -5.60
N ILE A 27 -0.73 -5.95 -5.09
CA ILE A 27 -0.47 -5.72 -3.66
C ILE A 27 -1.30 -4.52 -3.23
N MET A 28 -2.01 -4.66 -2.10
CA MET A 28 -2.76 -3.57 -1.48
C MET A 28 -2.18 -3.24 -0.11
N VAL A 29 -1.94 -1.96 0.16
CA VAL A 29 -1.34 -1.50 1.41
C VAL A 29 -1.81 -0.10 1.80
N GLU A 30 -1.97 0.15 3.09
CA GLU A 30 -2.15 1.50 3.64
C GLU A 30 -0.77 2.16 3.83
N PRO A 31 -0.55 3.45 3.49
CA PRO A 31 0.71 4.13 3.78
C PRO A 31 0.99 4.26 5.29
N VAL A 32 -0.08 4.34 6.08
CA VAL A 32 -0.05 4.26 7.54
C VAL A 32 -1.23 3.38 7.94
N GLN A 33 -0.97 2.23 8.57
CA GLN A 33 -2.06 1.42 9.12
C GLN A 33 -2.70 2.15 10.30
N GLY A 34 -3.89 2.69 10.09
CA GLY A 34 -4.60 3.48 11.10
C GLY A 34 -5.11 2.61 12.25
N GLU A 35 -6.05 1.72 11.93
CA GLU A 35 -6.66 0.78 12.89
C GLU A 35 -5.64 -0.21 13.48
N GLY A 36 -4.53 -0.44 12.78
CA GLY A 36 -3.43 -1.30 13.23
C GLY A 36 -2.59 -0.74 14.38
N GLY A 37 -2.86 0.50 14.83
CA GLY A 37 -2.10 1.16 15.89
C GLY A 37 -1.29 2.37 15.42
N VAL A 38 -1.65 2.98 14.30
CA VAL A 38 -0.95 4.13 13.68
C VAL A 38 0.50 3.78 13.37
N HIS A 39 0.69 2.86 12.42
CA HIS A 39 2.01 2.38 12.01
C HIS A 39 2.36 2.88 10.60
N PRO A 40 3.23 3.90 10.47
CA PRO A 40 3.70 4.35 9.16
C PRO A 40 4.53 3.27 8.45
N ALA A 41 4.36 3.18 7.14
CA ALA A 41 5.26 2.39 6.32
C ALA A 41 6.66 3.02 6.35
N THR A 42 7.72 2.21 6.24
CA THR A 42 9.06 2.71 5.98
C THR A 42 9.23 3.10 4.52
N MET A 43 10.23 3.94 4.22
CA MET A 43 10.54 4.36 2.86
C MET A 43 10.95 3.16 2.00
N GLU A 44 11.81 2.31 2.57
CA GLU A 44 12.35 1.11 1.94
C GLU A 44 11.24 0.12 1.59
N PHE A 45 10.23 -0.01 2.45
CA PHE A 45 9.10 -0.89 2.22
C PHE A 45 8.23 -0.38 1.06
N MET A 46 7.79 0.88 1.09
CA MET A 46 6.92 1.44 0.04
C MET A 46 7.60 1.48 -1.34
N GLN A 47 8.85 1.91 -1.39
CA GLN A 47 9.64 1.93 -2.64
C GLN A 47 9.94 0.52 -3.13
N GLY A 48 10.21 -0.41 -2.20
CA GLY A 48 10.42 -1.81 -2.51
C GLY A 48 9.19 -2.49 -3.10
N LEU A 49 8.00 -2.23 -2.54
CA LEU A 49 6.73 -2.72 -3.08
C LEU A 49 6.47 -2.19 -4.48
N ARG A 50 6.68 -0.88 -4.71
CA ARG A 50 6.53 -0.27 -6.04
C ARG A 50 7.44 -0.94 -7.06
N LYS A 51 8.73 -1.03 -6.75
CA LYS A 51 9.71 -1.67 -7.64
C LYS A 51 9.34 -3.12 -7.92
N PHE A 52 8.94 -3.87 -6.90
CA PHE A 52 8.54 -5.27 -7.05
C PHE A 52 7.30 -5.42 -7.94
N CYS A 53 6.30 -4.55 -7.77
CA CYS A 53 5.12 -4.54 -8.63
C CYS A 53 5.49 -4.26 -10.10
N ASP A 54 6.39 -3.31 -10.35
CA ASP A 54 6.88 -2.99 -11.71
C ASP A 54 7.62 -4.17 -12.35
N GLU A 55 8.47 -4.87 -11.57
CA GLU A 55 9.25 -6.01 -12.05
C GLU A 55 8.40 -7.24 -12.39
N ASN A 56 7.20 -7.36 -11.81
CA ASN A 56 6.34 -8.53 -11.94
C ASN A 56 5.01 -8.24 -12.66
N ASP A 57 4.86 -7.07 -13.27
CA ASP A 57 3.63 -6.64 -13.95
C ASP A 57 2.39 -6.75 -13.05
N MET A 58 2.56 -6.34 -11.78
CA MET A 58 1.52 -6.33 -10.77
C MET A 58 1.07 -4.90 -10.46
N LEU A 59 -0.17 -4.76 -9.98
CA LEU A 59 -0.71 -3.48 -9.54
C LEU A 59 -0.33 -3.18 -8.08
N LEU A 60 0.10 -1.96 -7.80
CA LEU A 60 0.19 -1.42 -6.45
C LEU A 60 -1.04 -0.58 -6.14
N LEU A 61 -1.87 -1.08 -5.22
CA LEU A 61 -3.04 -0.43 -4.67
C LEU A 61 -2.68 0.23 -3.35
N ILE A 62 -2.93 1.53 -3.23
CA ILE A 62 -2.76 2.24 -1.98
C ILE A 62 -4.14 2.58 -1.40
N ASP A 63 -4.43 2.06 -0.20
CA ASP A 63 -5.62 2.46 0.55
C ASP A 63 -5.34 3.73 1.36
N GLU A 64 -5.97 4.82 0.94
CA GLU A 64 -5.83 6.14 1.54
C GLU A 64 -7.16 6.67 2.09
N VAL A 65 -8.10 5.78 2.41
CA VAL A 65 -9.37 6.18 3.05
C VAL A 65 -9.12 7.00 4.32
N GLN A 66 -8.13 6.62 5.13
CA GLN A 66 -7.77 7.35 6.36
C GLN A 66 -6.63 8.35 6.18
N THR A 67 -5.64 8.02 5.35
CA THR A 67 -4.37 8.78 5.23
C THR A 67 -4.37 9.84 4.13
N GLY A 68 -5.36 9.80 3.23
CA GLY A 68 -5.53 10.78 2.18
C GLY A 68 -5.99 12.14 2.69
N TRP A 69 -6.24 13.07 1.76
CA TRP A 69 -6.75 14.42 2.03
C TRP A 69 -5.96 15.18 3.10
N CYS A 70 -4.65 15.30 2.88
CA CYS A 70 -3.75 16.08 3.73
C CYS A 70 -3.54 15.54 5.14
N ARG A 71 -4.12 14.38 5.51
CA ARG A 71 -3.95 13.79 6.85
C ARG A 71 -2.47 13.62 7.22
N ALA A 72 -1.64 13.21 6.27
CA ALA A 72 -0.21 12.97 6.45
C ALA A 72 0.69 14.10 5.89
N GLY A 73 0.16 15.31 5.71
CA GLY A 73 0.93 16.49 5.28
C GLY A 73 1.07 16.68 3.76
N ALA A 74 0.89 15.62 2.96
CA ALA A 74 0.71 15.69 1.52
C ALA A 74 -0.76 15.43 1.14
N VAL A 75 -1.18 15.87 -0.06
CA VAL A 75 -2.57 15.66 -0.53
C VAL A 75 -2.98 14.19 -0.41
N MET A 76 -2.08 13.29 -0.83
CA MET A 76 -2.15 11.85 -0.59
C MET A 76 -0.86 11.40 0.09
N SER A 77 -0.92 10.48 1.05
CA SER A 77 0.23 10.03 1.84
C SER A 77 1.29 9.30 1.01
N TYR A 78 0.92 8.57 -0.05
CA TYR A 78 1.90 7.90 -0.93
C TYR A 78 2.93 8.87 -1.53
N MET A 79 2.56 10.15 -1.70
CA MET A 79 3.45 11.19 -2.25
C MET A 79 4.65 11.43 -1.34
N ASN A 80 4.49 11.27 -0.02
CA ASN A 80 5.59 11.38 0.93
C ASN A 80 6.68 10.31 0.71
N TYR A 81 6.33 9.21 0.05
CA TYR A 81 7.25 8.09 -0.22
C TYR A 81 7.95 8.18 -1.59
N GLY A 82 7.61 9.18 -2.40
CA GLY A 82 8.19 9.37 -3.73
C GLY A 82 7.83 8.24 -4.73
N ILE A 83 6.73 7.52 -4.48
CA ILE A 83 6.25 6.46 -5.37
C ILE A 83 5.04 6.92 -6.18
N LYS A 84 4.72 6.17 -7.24
CA LYS A 84 3.46 6.28 -7.97
C LYS A 84 2.72 4.95 -7.89
N GLN A 85 1.51 4.98 -7.35
CA GLN A 85 0.59 3.86 -7.31
C GLN A 85 -0.13 3.65 -8.65
N ASP A 86 -0.67 2.45 -8.85
CA ASP A 86 -1.54 2.16 -10.00
C ASP A 86 -2.99 2.51 -9.70
N ILE A 87 -3.43 2.23 -8.46
CA ILE A 87 -4.77 2.50 -7.97
C ILE A 87 -4.68 3.12 -6.57
N VAL A 88 -5.55 4.09 -6.29
CA VAL A 88 -5.71 4.66 -4.95
C VAL A 88 -7.18 4.59 -4.53
N ALA A 89 -7.44 4.02 -3.36
CA ALA A 89 -8.73 4.13 -2.71
C ALA A 89 -8.75 5.42 -1.89
N LEU A 90 -9.81 6.22 -2.04
CA LEU A 90 -10.00 7.46 -1.29
C LEU A 90 -11.44 7.55 -0.79
N TYR A 91 -11.61 8.19 0.36
CA TYR A 91 -12.92 8.52 0.91
C TYR A 91 -13.17 10.02 0.80
N TYR A 92 -14.35 10.40 0.32
CA TYR A 92 -14.81 11.78 0.30
C TYR A 92 -16.29 11.82 0.68
N LYS A 93 -16.66 12.75 1.57
CA LYS A 93 -18.05 13.02 1.93
C LYS A 93 -18.41 14.44 1.51
N ALA A 94 -19.27 14.57 0.51
CA ALA A 94 -19.91 15.84 0.20
C ALA A 94 -20.90 16.22 1.32
N LEU A 95 -20.96 17.51 1.65
CA LEU A 95 -21.93 18.07 2.59
C LEU A 95 -23.33 18.14 1.98
#